data_AF-W1XVH4-F1
#
_entry.id   AF-W1XVH4-F1
#
_cell.length_a   1.000
_cell.length_b   1.000
_cell.length_c   1.000
_cell.angle_alpha   90.00
_cell.angle_beta   90.00
_cell.angle_gamma   90.00
#
_symmetry.space_group_name_H-M   'P 1'
#
loop_
_entity.id
_entity.type
_entity.pdbx_description
1 polymer ?
#
loop_
_entity_poly.entity_id
_entity_poly.type
_entity_poly.pdbx_seq_one_letter_code
_entity_poly.pdbx_strand_id
1 'polypeptide(L)'
;VHYKDDATAFNGEKHDTILGKGVLNNKISSFFFELLKKEGVPTHFVRREDDRNQTVLTLNIIPLEVIVRNIAAGSMAKRFG
;
A
#
# COMPACT_ATOMS: atom_id res chain seq x y z
N VAL A 1 2.44 6.11 10.37
CA VAL A 1 2.91 4.91 9.62
C VAL A 1 4.29 5.21 9.07
N HIS A 2 5.24 4.29 9.24
CA HIS A 2 6.61 4.39 8.74
C HIS A 2 6.85 3.34 7.64
N TYR A 3 7.38 3.76 6.50
CA TYR A 3 7.62 2.90 5.34
C TYR A 3 9.05 2.35 5.30
N LYS A 4 9.17 1.02 5.32
CA LYS A 4 10.43 0.29 5.26
C LYS A 4 10.86 -0.05 3.83
N ASP A 5 12.15 -0.26 3.66
CA ASP A 5 12.76 -0.72 2.41
C ASP A 5 12.66 -2.24 2.22
N ASP A 6 12.15 -2.96 3.22
CA ASP A 6 11.92 -4.41 3.15
C ASP A 6 10.89 -4.77 2.07
N ALA A 7 11.23 -5.76 1.26
CA ALA A 7 10.35 -6.37 0.28
C ALA A 7 10.17 -7.85 0.61
N THR A 8 8.92 -8.28 0.78
CA THR A 8 8.56 -9.68 1.00
C THR A 8 7.67 -10.20 -0.13
N ALA A 9 7.85 -11.45 -0.50
CA ALA A 9 7.01 -12.15 -1.46
C ALA A 9 6.80 -13.61 -1.05
N PHE A 10 5.83 -14.28 -1.66
CA PHE A 10 5.52 -15.70 -1.43
C PHE A 10 5.32 -16.02 0.07
N ASN A 11 4.40 -15.31 0.74
CA ASN A 11 4.15 -15.45 2.18
C ASN A 11 5.40 -15.29 3.07
N GLY A 12 6.37 -14.49 2.63
CA GLY A 12 7.60 -14.23 3.37
C GLY A 12 8.76 -15.18 3.06
N GLU A 13 8.57 -16.18 2.19
CA GLU A 13 9.65 -17.08 1.74
C GLU A 13 10.78 -16.32 1.03
N LYS A 14 10.47 -15.19 0.40
CA LYS A 14 11.47 -14.28 -0.17
C LYS A 14 11.45 -12.97 0.59
N HIS A 15 12.57 -12.62 1.20
CA HIS A 15 12.81 -11.34 1.86
C HIS A 15 14.07 -10.68 1.28
N ASP A 16 13.98 -9.40 0.92
CA ASP A 16 15.10 -8.61 0.43
C ASP A 16 14.93 -7.14 0.87
N THR A 17 15.98 -6.34 0.78
CA THR A 17 15.94 -4.90 1.07
C THR A 17 16.17 -4.12 -0.22
N ILE A 18 15.15 -3.38 -0.65
CA ILE A 18 15.22 -2.53 -1.84
C ILE A 18 15.42 -1.08 -1.39
N LEU A 19 16.64 -0.57 -1.53
CA LEU A 19 17.00 0.78 -1.12
C LEU A 19 16.06 1.83 -1.75
N GLY A 20 15.49 2.70 -0.91
CA GLY A 20 14.60 3.78 -1.35
C GLY A 20 13.16 3.35 -1.61
N LYS A 21 12.83 2.05 -1.54
CA LYS A 21 11.45 1.55 -1.70
C LYS A 21 10.49 2.21 -0.73
N GLY A 22 10.88 2.37 0.53
CA GLY A 22 10.03 2.99 1.56
C GLY A 22 9.72 4.45 1.24
N VAL A 23 10.71 5.19 0.75
CA VAL A 23 10.54 6.60 0.33
C VAL A 23 9.57 6.70 -0.84
N LEU A 24 9.77 5.87 -1.87
CA LEU A 24 8.92 5.86 -3.05
C LEU A 24 7.49 5.45 -2.70
N ASN A 25 7.32 4.40 -1.89
CA ASN A 25 6.01 3.93 -1.45
C ASN A 25 5.27 4.98 -0.63
N ASN A 26 5.94 5.69 0.27
CA ASN A 26 5.31 6.76 1.05
C ASN A 26 4.82 7.89 0.14
N LYS A 27 5.64 8.30 -0.85
CA LYS A 27 5.28 9.34 -1.83
C LYS A 27 4.08 8.94 -2.70
N ILE A 28 4.12 7.74 -3.27
CA ILE A 28 3.05 7.20 -4.13
C ILE A 28 1.76 7.02 -3.33
N SER A 29 1.84 6.44 -2.13
CA SER A 29 0.68 6.23 -1.27
C SER A 29 0.03 7.54 -0.86
N SER A 30 0.82 8.54 -0.47
CA SER A 30 0.32 9.87 -0.11
C SER A 30 -0.43 10.52 -1.28
N PHE A 31 0.16 10.48 -2.48
CA PHE A 31 -0.47 11.02 -3.70
C PHE A 31 -1.85 10.40 -3.97
N PHE A 32 -1.97 9.07 -3.92
CA PHE A 32 -3.24 8.41 -4.16
C PHE A 32 -4.26 8.67 -3.05
N PHE A 33 -3.85 8.74 -1.79
CA PHE A 33 -4.77 9.08 -0.71
C PHE A 33 -5.30 10.52 -0.81
N GLU A 34 -4.45 11.47 -1.22
CA GLU A 34 -4.88 12.84 -1.50
C GLU A 34 -5.86 12.89 -2.67
N LEU A 35 -5.61 12.15 -3.75
CA LEU A 35 -6.53 12.02 -4.88
C LEU A 35 -7.88 11.43 -4.45
N LEU A 36 -7.87 10.31 -3.73
CA LEU A 36 -9.09 9.66 -3.24
C LEU A 36 -9.89 10.60 -2.33
N LYS A 37 -9.22 11.33 -1.43
CA LYS A 37 -9.85 12.33 -0.57
C LYS A 37 -10.48 13.46 -1.37
N LYS A 38 -9.81 13.94 -2.45
CA LYS A 38 -10.35 14.95 -3.36
C LYS A 38 -11.63 14.48 -4.06
N GLU A 39 -11.71 13.20 -4.41
CA GLU A 39 -12.89 12.57 -5.01
C GLU A 39 -13.95 12.12 -3.96
N GLY A 40 -13.79 12.52 -2.69
CA GLY A 40 -14.77 12.27 -1.64
C GLY A 40 -14.71 10.89 -0.99
N VAL A 41 -13.68 10.09 -1.29
CA VAL A 41 -13.48 8.77 -0.65
C VAL A 41 -12.84 8.99 0.73
N PRO A 42 -13.47 8.54 1.84
CA PRO A 42 -12.86 8.63 3.16
C PRO A 42 -11.67 7.67 3.27
N THR A 43 -10.56 8.18 3.80
CA THR A 43 -9.32 7.41 3.98
C THR A 43 -8.75 7.68 5.36
N HIS A 44 -7.83 6.83 5.82
CA HIS A 44 -7.12 7.07 7.08
C HIS A 44 -6.06 8.17 6.98
N PHE A 45 -5.72 8.63 5.79
CA PHE A 45 -4.57 9.49 5.55
C PHE A 45 -4.88 10.91 6.03
N VAL A 46 -4.03 11.44 6.90
CA VAL A 46 -4.13 12.82 7.40
C VAL A 46 -3.19 13.71 6.60
N ARG A 47 -1.89 13.39 6.61
CA ARG A 47 -0.83 14.11 5.87
C ARG A 47 0.48 13.32 5.83
N ARG A 48 1.35 13.63 4.86
CA ARG A 48 2.75 13.18 4.82
C ARG A 48 3.62 14.06 5.72
N GLU A 49 4.48 13.47 6.55
CA GLU A 49 5.36 14.20 7.48
C GLU A 49 6.75 14.40 6.88
N ASP A 50 7.31 13.35 6.28
CA ASP A 50 8.64 13.38 5.67
C ASP A 50 8.72 12.33 4.53
N ASP A 51 9.93 11.99 4.10
CA ASP A 51 10.14 11.02 3.03
C ASP A 51 9.66 9.60 3.37
N ARG A 52 9.60 9.19 4.64
CA ARG A 52 9.25 7.82 5.07
C ARG A 52 8.04 7.74 5.99
N ASN A 53 7.55 8.86 6.51
CA ASN A 53 6.49 8.90 7.50
C ASN A 53 5.23 9.61 6.99
N GLN A 54 4.08 9.09 7.42
CA GLN A 54 2.79 9.73 7.28
C GLN A 54 2.00 9.64 8.59
N THR A 55 1.24 10.68 8.88
CA THR A 55 0.23 10.69 9.95
C THR A 55 -1.08 10.15 9.41
N VAL A 56 -1.65 9.19 10.14
CA VAL A 56 -2.91 8.53 9.78
C VAL A 56 -3.82 8.44 10.99
N LEU A 57 -5.12 8.31 10.75
CA LEU A 57 -6.10 7.96 11.76
C LEU A 57 -5.89 6.50 12.19
N THR A 58 -5.92 6.26 13.49
CA THR A 58 -5.94 4.90 14.04
C THR A 58 -7.26 4.23 13.69
N LEU A 59 -7.21 3.02 13.15
CA LEU A 59 -8.38 2.24 12.74
C LEU A 59 -8.35 0.84 13.35
N ASN A 60 -9.53 0.31 13.63
CA ASN A 60 -9.73 -1.12 13.85
C ASN A 60 -9.87 -1.79 12.47
N ILE A 61 -8.80 -2.38 11.97
CA ILE A 61 -8.76 -2.98 10.62
C ILE A 61 -9.66 -4.22 10.59
N ILE A 62 -10.59 -4.24 9.63
CA ILE A 62 -11.35 -5.45 9.30
C ILE A 62 -10.36 -6.44 8.66
N PRO A 63 -10.25 -7.70 9.15
CA PRO A 63 -9.27 -8.67 8.65
C PRO A 63 -9.74 -9.31 7.33
N LEU A 64 -10.00 -8.47 6.33
CA LEU A 64 -10.44 -8.85 4.99
C LEU A 64 -9.68 -8.00 3.96
N GLU A 65 -9.02 -8.66 3.02
CA GLU A 65 -8.38 -8.00 1.88
C GLU A 65 -9.38 -7.84 0.72
N VAL A 66 -9.56 -6.62 0.25
CA VAL A 66 -10.45 -6.32 -0.89
C VAL A 66 -9.60 -6.17 -2.15
N ILE A 67 -9.78 -7.07 -3.12
CA ILE A 67 -9.00 -7.10 -4.36
C ILE A 67 -9.93 -6.79 -5.54
N VAL A 68 -9.64 -5.70 -6.26
CA VAL A 68 -10.34 -5.33 -7.51
C VAL A 68 -9.49 -5.71 -8.70
N ARG A 69 -10.11 -6.26 -9.75
CA ARG A 69 -9.41 -6.75 -10.94
C ARG A 69 -10.12 -6.27 -12.20
N ASN A 70 -9.46 -5.41 -12.97
CA ASN A 70 -9.91 -5.00 -14.30
C ASN A 70 -9.40 -5.95 -15.40
N ILE A 71 -8.26 -6.60 -15.16
CA ILE A 71 -7.60 -7.55 -16.06
C ILE A 71 -7.18 -8.78 -15.25
N ALA A 72 -7.26 -9.97 -15.83
CA ALA A 72 -6.79 -11.21 -15.20
C ALA A 72 -5.26 -11.21 -15.08
N ALA A 73 -4.75 -11.28 -13.84
CA ALA A 73 -3.32 -11.32 -13.55
C ALA A 73 -3.02 -12.02 -12.22
N GLY A 74 -1.74 -12.36 -12.00
CA GLY A 74 -1.23 -12.92 -10.74
C GLY A 74 -1.85 -14.29 -10.39
N SER A 75 -2.13 -14.50 -9.10
CA SER A 75 -2.68 -15.77 -8.60
C SER A 75 -4.02 -16.16 -9.23
N MET A 76 -4.81 -15.19 -9.69
CA MET A 76 -6.09 -15.46 -10.35
C MET A 76 -5.88 -16.12 -11.71
N ALA A 77 -5.03 -15.56 -12.57
CA ALA A 77 -4.73 -16.13 -13.88
C ALA A 77 -4.10 -17.54 -13.72
N LYS A 78 -3.14 -17.69 -12.81
CA LYS A 78 -2.54 -19.01 -12.53
C LYS A 78 -3.57 -20.07 -12.10
N ARG A 79 -4.63 -19.67 -11.39
CA ARG A 79 -5.66 -20.60 -10.88
C ARG A 79 -6.71 -20.95 -11.93
N PHE A 80 -7.03 -20.04 -12.85
CA PHE A 80 -8.18 -20.17 -13.73
C PHE A 80 -7.84 -20.25 -15.23
N GLY A 81 -6.56 -20.16 -15.61
CA GLY A 81 -6.08 -20.21 -17.00
C GLY A 81 -5.98 -18.84 -17.64
#